data_AF-A0A6J1I8D4-F1
#
_entry.id   AF-A0A6J1I8D4-F1
#
_cell.length_a   1.000
_cell.length_b   1.000
_cell.length_c   1.000
_cell.angle_alpha   90.00
_cell.angle_beta   90.00
_cell.angle_gamma   90.00
#
_symmetry.space_group_name_H-M   'P 1'
#
loop_
_entity.id
_entity.type
_entity.pdbx_description
1 polymer ?
#
loop_
_entity_poly.entity_id
_entity_poly.type
_entity_poly.pdbx_seq_one_letter_code
_entity_poly.pdbx_strand_id
1 'polypeptide(L)'
;MMEAREVEEALKVLDSSLSRIKWRLKFPAKRRLQIDILALCTGMRPVVMIDYGGKMPELQQRLCSLLELIQKELHIFENLKVMIIEDMIYLIHVQGLGEHVQSSLNSNLTLLLVDIEQDPPKILVDADQSPLGLQFKSIQKLFSSLFSLDETKNDPSSSLGENRVTNTTSSFHGIYSQSSVIDLTNHLEHSEITLPTLNGWLLGYPIVYLFHKEHISEATYNLSAKPLHIFRLSVSRNDASTKGSQLEELLRCGGKHWLLPS
;
A
#
# COMPACT_ATOMS: atom_id res chain seq x y z
N MET A 1 2.53 -19.23 7.23
CA MET A 1 2.55 -18.33 8.40
C MET A 1 3.95 -18.39 8.97
N MET A 2 4.63 -17.25 9.09
CA MET A 2 6.03 -17.19 9.50
C MET A 2 6.21 -17.69 10.94
N GLU A 3 7.20 -18.53 11.20
CA GLU A 3 7.45 -19.08 12.52
C GLU A 3 8.10 -18.03 13.45
N ALA A 4 7.93 -18.16 14.76
CA ALA A 4 8.50 -17.24 15.73
C ALA A 4 10.05 -17.13 15.63
N ARG A 5 10.71 -18.22 15.22
CA ARG A 5 12.16 -18.25 15.00
C ARG A 5 12.58 -17.45 13.76
N GLU A 6 11.83 -17.56 12.66
CA GLU A 6 12.06 -16.80 11.44
C GLU A 6 11.87 -15.29 11.67
N VAL A 7 10.88 -14.91 12.50
CA VAL A 7 10.67 -13.51 12.92
C VAL A 7 11.88 -12.98 13.69
N GLU A 8 12.41 -13.76 14.63
CA GLU A 8 13.58 -13.35 15.42
C GLU A 8 14.83 -13.21 14.56
N GLU A 9 15.03 -14.13 13.62
CA GLU A 9 16.14 -14.09 12.65
C GLU A 9 16.03 -12.90 11.70
N ALA A 10 14.83 -12.64 11.17
CA ALA A 10 14.53 -11.48 10.34
C ALA A 10 14.89 -10.17 11.06
N LEU A 11 14.51 -10.04 12.33
CA LEU A 11 14.81 -8.87 13.15
C LEU A 11 16.32 -8.69 13.39
N LYS A 12 17.06 -9.79 13.62
CA LYS A 12 18.53 -9.74 13.77
C LYS A 12 19.21 -9.25 12.49
N VAL A 13 18.79 -9.75 11.32
CA VAL A 13 19.31 -9.32 10.02
C VAL A 13 18.97 -7.85 9.74
N LEU A 14 17.75 -7.41 10.05
CA LEU A 14 17.34 -6.01 9.94
C LEU A 14 18.20 -5.09 10.84
N ASP A 15 18.41 -5.47 12.10
CA ASP A 15 19.20 -4.68 13.03
C ASP A 15 20.67 -4.59 12.63
N SER A 16 21.26 -5.72 12.19
CA SER A 16 22.60 -5.78 11.63
C SER A 16 22.72 -4.86 10.41
N SER A 17 21.80 -4.95 9.46
CA SER A 17 21.80 -4.16 8.23
C SER A 17 21.63 -2.67 8.48
N LEU A 18 20.71 -2.28 9.37
CA LEU A 18 20.51 -0.89 9.79
C LEU A 18 21.77 -0.28 10.42
N SER A 19 22.52 -1.07 11.19
CA SER A 19 23.79 -0.63 11.79
C SER A 19 24.86 -0.37 10.72
N ARG A 20 24.90 -1.19 9.66
CA ARG A 20 25.88 -1.10 8.56
C ARG A 20 25.67 0.13 7.69
N ILE A 21 24.43 0.45 7.34
CA ILE A 21 24.09 1.64 6.53
C ILE A 21 24.16 2.96 7.33
N LYS A 22 24.38 2.89 8.65
CA LYS A 22 24.48 4.06 9.55
C LYS A 22 23.27 4.99 9.46
N TRP A 23 22.08 4.44 9.21
CA TRP A 23 20.85 5.22 9.15
C TRP A 23 20.45 5.65 10.57
N ARG A 24 20.56 6.96 10.85
CA ARG A 24 20.18 7.55 12.13
C ARG A 24 18.66 7.66 12.30
N LEU A 25 18.00 6.53 12.55
CA LEU A 25 16.59 6.48 12.93
C LEU A 25 16.42 6.66 14.43
N LYS A 26 15.47 7.50 14.85
CA LYS A 26 15.01 7.54 16.25
C LYS A 26 14.35 6.21 16.61
N PHE A 27 14.42 5.81 17.88
CA PHE A 27 13.87 4.52 18.34
C PHE A 27 12.42 4.23 17.88
N PRO A 28 11.46 5.18 17.96
CA PRO A 28 10.10 4.93 17.47
C PRO A 28 10.04 4.63 15.96
N ALA A 29 10.79 5.39 15.15
CA ALA A 29 10.83 5.20 13.70
C ALA A 29 11.52 3.88 13.32
N LYS A 30 12.59 3.51 14.03
CA LYS A 30 13.27 2.22 13.84
C LYS A 30 12.32 1.05 14.11
N ARG A 31 11.63 1.09 15.25
CA ARG A 31 10.65 0.06 15.62
C ARG A 31 9.50 0.00 14.61
N ARG A 32 9.05 1.15 14.13
CA ARG A 32 8.01 1.24 13.10
C ARG A 32 8.45 0.58 11.80
N LEU A 33 9.67 0.86 11.33
CA LEU A 33 10.25 0.23 10.13
C LEU A 33 10.29 -1.29 10.24
N GLN A 34 10.72 -1.82 11.39
CA GLN A 34 10.75 -3.26 11.65
C GLN A 34 9.35 -3.87 11.57
N ILE A 35 8.36 -3.24 12.20
CA ILE A 35 6.96 -3.70 12.17
C ILE A 35 6.41 -3.67 10.75
N ASP A 36 6.67 -2.58 10.01
CA ASP A 36 6.19 -2.40 8.65
C ASP A 36 6.81 -3.45 7.70
N ILE A 37 8.12 -3.71 7.80
CA ILE A 37 8.80 -4.77 7.02
C ILE A 37 8.24 -6.16 7.38
N LEU A 38 8.07 -6.47 8.66
CA LEU A 38 7.50 -7.75 9.08
C LEU A 38 6.05 -7.90 8.60
N ALA A 39 5.25 -6.83 8.60
CA ALA A 39 3.89 -6.86 8.09
C ALA A 39 3.84 -7.20 6.59
N LEU A 40 4.81 -6.72 5.81
CA LEU A 40 4.98 -7.08 4.41
C LEU A 40 5.38 -8.56 4.25
N CYS A 41 6.44 -9.00 4.92
CA CYS A 41 6.96 -10.37 4.80
C CYS A 41 5.99 -11.44 5.31
N THR A 42 5.11 -11.10 6.26
CA THR A 42 4.09 -12.03 6.79
C THR A 42 2.80 -12.02 5.98
N GLY A 43 2.68 -11.16 4.97
CA GLY A 43 1.47 -10.99 4.17
C GLY A 43 0.32 -10.29 4.91
N MET A 44 0.56 -9.71 6.09
CA MET A 44 -0.46 -8.90 6.78
C MET A 44 -0.82 -7.64 6.00
N ARG A 45 0.15 -7.08 5.25
CA ARG A 45 -0.05 -5.93 4.36
C ARG A 45 0.72 -6.14 3.06
N PRO A 46 0.16 -5.76 1.90
CA PRO A 46 0.88 -5.78 0.64
C PRO A 46 1.77 -4.54 0.44
N VAL A 47 1.40 -3.41 1.07
CA VAL A 47 2.01 -2.09 0.91
C VAL A 47 2.01 -1.35 2.25
N VAL A 48 3.09 -0.61 2.50
CA VAL A 48 3.18 0.38 3.59
C VAL A 48 3.74 1.68 3.03
N MET A 49 3.14 2.80 3.40
CA MET A 49 3.66 4.14 3.09
C MET A 49 4.71 4.52 4.15
N ILE A 50 5.84 5.07 3.72
CA ILE A 50 6.93 5.48 4.61
C ILE A 50 6.97 7.01 4.66
N ASP A 51 6.43 7.57 5.74
CA ASP A 51 6.41 9.02 6.03
C ASP A 51 7.43 9.42 7.11
N TYR A 52 8.36 8.53 7.43
CA TYR A 52 9.38 8.71 8.46
C TYR A 52 10.79 8.39 7.96
N GLY A 53 11.79 8.82 8.74
CA GLY A 53 13.17 8.39 8.55
C GLY A 53 14.04 9.26 7.62
N GLY A 54 13.47 10.30 7.01
CA GLY A 54 14.24 11.27 6.23
C GLY A 54 13.37 12.08 5.28
N LYS A 55 14.02 12.76 4.35
CA LYS A 55 13.41 13.42 3.19
C LYS A 55 13.85 12.70 1.92
N MET A 56 13.13 12.89 0.84
CA MET A 56 13.57 12.47 -0.50
C MET A 56 14.66 13.43 -1.01
N PRO A 57 15.69 12.95 -1.73
CA PRO A 57 15.90 11.57 -2.21
C PRO A 57 16.69 10.66 -1.25
N GLU A 58 17.20 11.17 -0.11
CA GLU A 58 18.06 10.38 0.79
C GLU A 58 17.31 9.20 1.43
N LEU A 59 16.01 9.37 1.69
CA LEU A 59 15.14 8.33 2.22
C LEU A 59 15.08 7.12 1.28
N GLN A 60 14.86 7.35 -0.02
CA GLN A 60 14.89 6.31 -1.05
C GLN A 60 16.23 5.59 -1.05
N GLN A 61 17.35 6.32 -1.11
CA GLN A 61 18.68 5.71 -1.14
C GLN A 61 18.95 4.81 0.07
N ARG A 62 18.55 5.24 1.26
CA ARG A 62 18.71 4.46 2.50
C ARG A 62 17.82 3.22 2.52
N LEU A 63 16.57 3.32 2.03
CA LEU A 63 15.69 2.17 1.88
C LEU A 63 16.26 1.17 0.88
N CYS A 64 16.74 1.62 -0.28
CA CYS A 64 17.38 0.74 -1.27
C CYS A 64 18.61 0.05 -0.70
N SER A 65 19.51 0.78 -0.04
CA SER A 65 20.69 0.20 0.61
C SER A 65 20.30 -0.81 1.70
N LEU A 66 19.23 -0.56 2.45
CA LEU A 66 18.72 -1.52 3.42
C LEU A 66 18.21 -2.79 2.73
N LEU A 67 17.37 -2.66 1.72
CA LEU A 67 16.80 -3.79 0.97
C LEU A 67 17.90 -4.66 0.35
N GLU A 68 18.89 -4.04 -0.29
CA GLU A 68 20.03 -4.74 -0.89
C GLU A 68 20.84 -5.57 0.11
N LEU A 69 20.95 -5.13 1.37
CA LEU A 69 21.65 -5.89 2.40
C LEU A 69 20.81 -7.05 2.91
N ILE A 70 19.55 -6.79 3.26
CA ILE A 70 18.70 -7.79 3.90
C ILE A 70 18.33 -8.91 2.91
N GLN A 71 18.15 -8.59 1.62
CA GLN A 71 17.85 -9.55 0.56
C GLN A 71 19.01 -10.50 0.26
N LYS A 72 20.25 -10.10 0.56
CA LYS A 72 21.42 -10.98 0.46
C LYS A 72 21.53 -11.94 1.63
N GLU A 73 20.91 -11.62 2.76
CA GLU A 73 21.03 -12.38 4.00
C GLU A 73 19.86 -13.36 4.20
N LEU A 74 18.63 -12.98 3.85
CA LEU A 74 17.44 -13.85 4.01
C LEU A 74 16.47 -13.75 2.83
N HIS A 75 16.01 -14.91 2.34
CA HIS A 75 15.05 -15.03 1.24
C HIS A 75 13.68 -14.42 1.53
N ILE A 76 13.27 -14.30 2.79
CA ILE A 76 11.98 -13.71 3.17
C ILE A 76 11.83 -12.25 2.70
N PHE A 77 12.94 -11.57 2.39
CA PHE A 77 12.97 -10.19 1.94
C PHE A 77 13.03 -10.05 0.41
N GLU A 78 13.15 -11.15 -0.34
CA GLU A 78 13.38 -11.17 -1.80
C GLU A 78 12.32 -10.38 -2.57
N ASN A 79 11.06 -10.47 -2.13
CA ASN A 79 9.93 -9.80 -2.76
C ASN A 79 9.75 -8.34 -2.33
N LEU A 80 10.62 -7.79 -1.48
CA LEU A 80 10.49 -6.40 -1.04
C LEU A 80 11.04 -5.43 -2.09
N LYS A 81 10.29 -4.37 -2.39
CA LYS A 81 10.74 -3.28 -3.26
C LYS A 81 10.30 -1.92 -2.74
N VAL A 82 11.03 -0.89 -3.12
CA VAL A 82 10.61 0.51 -2.96
C VAL A 82 9.76 0.90 -4.15
N MET A 83 8.60 1.47 -3.91
CA MET A 83 7.72 2.03 -4.94
C MET A 83 7.55 3.53 -4.69
N ILE A 84 7.59 4.33 -5.75
CA ILE A 84 7.43 5.78 -5.71
C ILE A 84 6.23 6.17 -6.57
N ILE A 85 5.37 7.02 -6.03
CA ILE A 85 4.25 7.63 -6.73
C ILE A 85 4.23 9.10 -6.34
N GLU A 86 4.47 9.99 -7.29
CA GLU A 86 4.64 11.43 -7.03
C GLU A 86 5.74 11.64 -5.97
N ASP A 87 5.46 12.40 -4.91
CA ASP A 87 6.40 12.65 -3.82
C ASP A 87 6.31 11.61 -2.68
N MET A 88 5.53 10.54 -2.86
CA MET A 88 5.32 9.51 -1.85
C MET A 88 6.17 8.27 -2.11
N ILE A 89 6.66 7.70 -1.01
CA ILE A 89 7.48 6.50 -1.01
C ILE A 89 6.81 5.38 -0.22
N TYR A 90 6.78 4.20 -0.83
CA TYR A 90 6.17 3.00 -0.29
C TYR A 90 7.18 1.88 -0.25
N LEU A 91 7.05 1.02 0.75
CA LEU A 91 7.65 -0.30 0.73
C LEU A 91 6.55 -1.32 0.39
N ILE A 92 6.84 -2.17 -0.58
CA ILE A 92 5.87 -3.14 -1.10
C ILE A 92 6.42 -4.56 -1.01
N HIS A 93 5.52 -5.52 -0.85
CA HIS A 93 5.80 -6.91 -1.18
C HIS A 93 5.23 -7.18 -2.58
N VAL A 94 6.09 -7.40 -3.57
CA VAL A 94 5.71 -7.50 -4.99
C VAL A 94 4.59 -8.52 -5.21
N GLN A 95 4.74 -9.74 -4.70
CA GLN A 95 3.72 -10.79 -4.83
C GLN A 95 2.41 -10.43 -4.10
N GLY A 96 2.47 -10.04 -2.83
CA GLY A 96 1.30 -9.62 -2.05
C GLY A 96 0.56 -8.43 -2.67
N LEU A 97 1.27 -7.47 -3.30
CA LEU A 97 0.64 -6.40 -4.06
C LEU A 97 -0.06 -6.94 -5.32
N GLY A 98 0.56 -7.86 -6.06
CA GLY A 98 -0.09 -8.54 -7.19
C GLY A 98 -1.39 -9.24 -6.78
N GLU A 99 -1.37 -10.00 -5.68
CA GLU A 99 -2.54 -10.67 -5.12
C GLU A 99 -3.63 -9.69 -4.66
N HIS A 100 -3.25 -8.58 -4.02
CA HIS A 100 -4.16 -7.50 -3.61
C HIS A 100 -4.85 -6.86 -4.82
N VAL A 101 -4.09 -6.54 -5.86
CA VAL A 101 -4.61 -5.94 -7.10
C VAL A 101 -5.57 -6.89 -7.80
N GLN A 102 -5.20 -8.17 -7.94
CA GLN A 102 -6.06 -9.21 -8.53
C GLN A 102 -7.35 -9.38 -7.72
N SER A 103 -7.26 -9.44 -6.40
CA SER A 103 -8.43 -9.60 -5.53
C SER A 103 -9.36 -8.37 -5.60
N SER A 104 -8.78 -7.19 -5.79
CA SER A 104 -9.52 -5.95 -5.97
C SER A 104 -10.23 -5.87 -7.34
N LEU A 105 -9.62 -6.41 -8.41
CA LEU A 105 -10.23 -6.45 -9.74
C LEU A 105 -11.34 -7.50 -9.87
N ASN A 106 -11.12 -8.67 -9.26
CA ASN A 106 -12.07 -9.79 -9.29
C ASN A 106 -13.22 -9.62 -8.29
N SER A 107 -13.31 -8.48 -7.59
CA SER A 107 -14.31 -8.20 -6.56
C SER A 107 -14.31 -9.20 -5.40
N ASN A 108 -13.19 -9.89 -5.17
CA ASN A 108 -13.01 -10.79 -4.02
C ASN A 108 -12.82 -10.01 -2.72
N LEU A 109 -12.31 -8.77 -2.82
CA LEU A 109 -12.25 -7.81 -1.73
C LEU A 109 -13.46 -6.88 -1.79
N THR A 110 -14.14 -6.70 -0.67
CA THR A 110 -15.20 -5.69 -0.53
C THR A 110 -14.58 -4.30 -0.46
N LEU A 111 -14.29 -3.72 -1.62
CA LEU A 111 -13.86 -2.33 -1.76
C LEU A 111 -15.07 -1.44 -2.02
N LEU A 112 -15.38 -0.54 -1.09
CA LEU A 112 -16.45 0.43 -1.23
C LEU A 112 -15.89 1.73 -1.78
N LEU A 113 -16.35 2.11 -2.97
CA LEU A 113 -16.05 3.41 -3.58
C LEU A 113 -17.10 4.42 -3.15
N VAL A 114 -16.68 5.54 -2.57
CA VAL A 114 -17.59 6.58 -2.07
C VAL A 114 -17.25 7.88 -2.78
N ASP A 115 -18.19 8.36 -3.59
CA ASP A 115 -18.15 9.71 -4.14
C ASP A 115 -18.52 10.71 -3.04
N ILE A 116 -17.56 11.56 -2.68
CA ILE A 116 -17.71 12.56 -1.62
C ILE A 116 -17.93 13.98 -2.15
N GLU A 117 -18.03 14.17 -3.46
CA GLU A 117 -18.42 15.46 -4.05
C GLU A 117 -19.93 15.66 -4.01
N GLN A 118 -20.69 14.57 -3.95
CA GLN A 118 -22.13 14.59 -3.78
C GLN A 118 -22.49 14.88 -2.31
N ASP A 119 -23.54 15.67 -2.09
CA ASP A 119 -24.17 15.82 -0.77
C ASP A 119 -25.62 15.27 -0.82
N PRO A 120 -25.93 14.16 -0.12
CA PRO A 120 -25.02 13.35 0.70
C PRO A 120 -24.03 12.52 -0.14
N PRO A 121 -22.87 12.13 0.45
CA PRO A 121 -21.91 11.23 -0.21
C PRO A 121 -22.58 9.95 -0.69
N LYS A 122 -22.20 9.49 -1.88
CA LYS A 122 -22.83 8.33 -2.54
C LYS A 122 -21.87 7.17 -2.63
N ILE A 123 -22.31 6.01 -2.16
CA ILE A 123 -21.61 4.75 -2.41
C ILE A 123 -21.86 4.36 -3.87
N LEU A 124 -20.79 4.18 -4.63
CA LEU A 124 -20.86 3.65 -5.98
C LEU A 124 -20.96 2.13 -5.90
N VAL A 125 -22.14 1.61 -6.24
CA VAL A 125 -22.40 0.16 -6.28
C VAL A 125 -21.66 -0.50 -7.45
N ASP A 126 -21.46 0.25 -8.53
CA ASP A 126 -20.71 -0.18 -9.71
C ASP A 126 -19.76 0.95 -10.13
N ALA A 127 -18.45 0.65 -10.14
CA ALA A 127 -17.41 1.58 -10.56
C ALA A 127 -17.59 2.04 -12.01
N ASP A 128 -18.26 1.24 -12.85
CA ASP A 128 -18.47 1.54 -14.26
C ASP A 128 -19.52 2.66 -14.48
N GLN A 129 -20.23 3.08 -13.43
CA GLN A 129 -21.24 4.16 -13.50
C GLN A 129 -20.65 5.58 -13.37
N SER A 130 -19.37 5.72 -13.02
CA SER A 130 -18.73 7.03 -12.86
C SER A 130 -17.45 7.15 -13.69
N PRO A 131 -17.16 8.32 -14.29
CA PRO A 131 -15.90 8.54 -15.01
C PRO A 131 -14.65 8.28 -14.15
N LEU A 132 -14.68 8.71 -12.88
CA LEU A 132 -13.60 8.43 -11.92
C LEU A 132 -13.48 6.93 -11.62
N GLY A 133 -14.59 6.21 -11.45
CA GLY A 133 -14.55 4.76 -11.25
C GLY A 133 -13.95 4.00 -12.44
N LEU A 134 -14.25 4.42 -13.67
CA LEU A 134 -13.62 3.85 -14.88
C LEU A 134 -12.12 4.13 -14.95
N GLN A 135 -11.68 5.34 -14.61
CA GLN A 135 -10.24 5.66 -14.52
C GLN A 135 -9.56 4.85 -13.42
N PHE A 136 -10.20 4.73 -12.25
CA PHE A 136 -9.69 3.92 -11.15
C PHE A 136 -9.51 2.46 -11.56
N LYS A 137 -10.49 1.86 -12.23
CA LYS A 137 -10.40 0.50 -12.80
C LYS A 137 -9.27 0.38 -13.83
N SER A 138 -9.01 1.43 -14.61
CA SER A 138 -7.89 1.47 -15.55
C SER A 138 -6.55 1.47 -14.83
N ILE A 139 -6.42 2.19 -13.71
CA ILE A 139 -5.23 2.13 -12.84
C ILE A 139 -5.08 0.74 -12.23
N GLN A 140 -6.15 0.12 -11.74
CA GLN A 140 -6.08 -1.24 -11.20
C GLN A 140 -5.57 -2.23 -12.26
N LYS A 141 -6.00 -2.11 -13.52
CA LYS A 141 -5.49 -2.90 -14.65
C LYS A 141 -4.01 -2.61 -14.95
N LEU A 142 -3.59 -1.35 -14.90
CA LEU A 142 -2.18 -0.97 -15.03
C LEU A 142 -1.33 -1.66 -13.95
N PHE A 143 -1.73 -1.57 -12.69
CA PHE A 143 -1.07 -2.28 -11.60
C PHE A 143 -1.09 -3.80 -11.81
N SER A 144 -2.19 -4.35 -12.33
CA SER A 144 -2.27 -5.78 -12.62
C SER A 144 -1.27 -6.20 -13.69
N SER A 145 -1.05 -5.39 -14.73
CA SER A 145 -0.04 -5.68 -15.76
C SER A 145 1.40 -5.52 -15.25
N LEU A 146 1.61 -4.64 -14.28
CA LEU A 146 2.91 -4.40 -13.67
C LEU A 146 3.29 -5.55 -12.73
N PHE A 147 2.36 -5.96 -11.86
CA PHE A 147 2.59 -6.94 -10.80
C PHE A 147 2.03 -8.34 -11.13
N SER A 148 1.95 -8.69 -12.42
CA SER A 148 1.48 -10.01 -12.85
C SER A 148 2.27 -11.15 -12.17
N LEU A 149 1.54 -12.04 -11.50
CA LEU A 149 2.05 -13.34 -11.04
C LEU A 149 2.13 -14.29 -12.24
N ASP A 150 3.10 -14.10 -13.14
CA ASP A 150 3.42 -15.16 -14.11
C ASP A 150 4.26 -16.23 -13.40
N GLU A 151 3.58 -17.23 -12.84
CA GLU A 151 4.20 -18.53 -12.61
C GLU A 151 4.42 -19.22 -13.96
N THR A 152 5.58 -19.02 -14.57
CA THR A 152 6.13 -19.98 -15.55
C THR A 152 7.50 -20.45 -15.08
N LYS A 153 7.49 -21.34 -14.09
CA LYS A 153 8.55 -22.35 -13.99
C LYS A 153 8.39 -23.34 -15.15
N ASN A 154 9.30 -23.22 -16.13
CA ASN A 154 9.77 -24.24 -17.07
C ASN A 154 8.74 -24.91 -18.01
N ASP A 155 8.84 -24.55 -19.30
CA ASP A 155 8.94 -25.55 -20.37
C ASP A 155 9.93 -25.06 -21.44
N PRO A 156 11.04 -25.77 -21.73
CA PRO A 156 11.93 -25.44 -22.83
C PRO A 156 11.59 -26.28 -24.05
N SER A 157 10.54 -25.93 -24.82
CA SER A 157 10.46 -26.27 -26.25
C SER A 157 9.29 -25.59 -26.96
N SER A 158 9.56 -24.74 -27.95
CA SER A 158 9.20 -25.03 -29.35
C SER A 158 9.63 -23.88 -30.29
N SER A 159 10.61 -24.20 -31.13
CA SER A 159 10.94 -23.68 -32.46
C SER A 159 10.13 -22.54 -33.10
N LEU A 160 10.88 -21.53 -33.52
CA LEU A 160 10.94 -20.93 -34.88
C LEU A 160 9.63 -20.64 -35.63
N GLY A 161 9.38 -19.35 -35.84
CA GLY A 161 8.47 -18.83 -36.86
C GLY A 161 8.52 -17.30 -36.90
N GLU A 162 9.40 -16.74 -37.73
CA GLU A 162 9.36 -15.32 -38.07
C GLU A 162 7.99 -14.93 -38.62
N ASN A 163 7.40 -13.85 -38.11
CA ASN A 163 6.85 -12.77 -38.93
C ASN A 163 6.52 -11.52 -38.11
N ARG A 164 7.07 -10.40 -38.59
CA ARG A 164 6.94 -9.04 -38.06
C ARG A 164 5.51 -8.52 -38.16
N VAL A 165 4.95 -8.02 -37.06
CA VAL A 165 4.04 -6.86 -37.04
C VAL A 165 4.41 -6.00 -35.84
N THR A 166 4.79 -4.75 -36.11
CA THR A 166 5.15 -3.73 -35.13
C THR A 166 3.92 -3.27 -34.37
N ASN A 167 3.71 -3.79 -33.16
CA ASN A 167 2.85 -3.18 -32.16
C ASN A 167 3.73 -2.77 -30.98
N THR A 168 3.70 -1.47 -30.68
CA THR A 168 4.38 -0.80 -29.57
C THR A 168 3.92 -1.38 -28.23
N THR A 169 4.41 -2.56 -27.90
CA THR A 169 4.31 -3.20 -26.59
C THR A 169 5.69 -3.02 -25.97
N SER A 170 5.87 -1.92 -25.25
CA SER A 170 7.02 -1.81 -24.35
C SER A 170 6.93 -2.99 -23.39
N SER A 171 7.86 -3.93 -23.54
CA SER A 171 7.96 -5.13 -22.72
C SER A 171 7.89 -4.78 -21.23
N PHE A 172 6.73 -5.01 -20.61
CA PHE A 172 6.51 -4.85 -19.17
C PHE A 172 7.00 -6.08 -18.38
N HIS A 173 7.76 -6.97 -19.03
CA HIS A 173 8.42 -8.11 -18.39
C HIS A 173 9.68 -7.60 -17.66
N GLY A 174 9.48 -6.89 -16.53
CA GLY A 174 10.56 -6.10 -15.93
C GLY A 174 10.47 -5.84 -14.43
N ILE A 175 9.42 -6.22 -13.70
CA ILE A 175 9.40 -6.00 -12.23
C ILE A 175 10.33 -6.97 -11.49
N TYR A 176 10.71 -8.09 -12.10
CA TYR A 176 11.82 -8.93 -11.62
C TYR A 176 13.22 -8.38 -11.98
N SER A 177 13.32 -7.18 -12.57
CA SER A 177 14.61 -6.51 -12.77
C SER A 177 15.34 -6.27 -11.44
N GLN A 178 16.67 -6.28 -11.49
CA GLN A 178 17.59 -6.05 -10.35
C GLN A 178 17.41 -4.70 -9.63
N SER A 179 16.59 -3.78 -10.15
CA SER A 179 16.29 -2.52 -9.48
C SER A 179 15.41 -2.74 -8.25
N SER A 180 15.87 -2.24 -7.10
CA SER A 180 15.13 -2.19 -5.84
C SER A 180 14.02 -1.12 -5.84
N VAL A 181 13.93 -0.30 -6.89
CA VAL A 181 12.98 0.83 -7.01
C VAL A 181 12.08 0.68 -8.24
N ILE A 182 10.79 0.96 -8.04
CA ILE A 182 9.75 1.10 -9.06
C ILE A 182 9.19 2.51 -8.96
N ASP A 183 9.34 3.32 -10.01
CA ASP A 183 8.75 4.66 -10.08
C ASP A 183 7.54 4.66 -11.01
N LEU A 184 6.37 4.99 -10.46
CA LEU A 184 5.10 5.04 -11.17
C LEU A 184 4.59 6.46 -11.40
N THR A 185 5.37 7.48 -11.05
CA THR A 185 4.96 8.90 -11.14
C THR A 185 4.54 9.27 -12.56
N ASN A 186 5.38 8.96 -13.56
CA ASN A 186 5.08 9.26 -14.97
C ASN A 186 3.89 8.45 -15.51
N HIS A 187 3.62 7.27 -14.93
CA HIS A 187 2.51 6.42 -15.34
C HIS A 187 1.15 6.94 -14.83
N LEU A 188 1.16 7.78 -13.80
CA LEU A 188 -0.04 8.29 -13.12
C LEU A 188 -0.24 9.80 -13.28
N GLU A 189 0.72 10.52 -13.87
CA GLU A 189 0.71 11.98 -14.06
C GLU A 189 -0.60 12.50 -14.68
N HIS A 190 -1.12 11.80 -15.68
CA HIS A 190 -2.31 12.21 -16.44
C HIS A 190 -3.63 11.69 -15.86
N SER A 191 -3.60 11.02 -14.71
CA SER A 191 -4.83 10.52 -14.09
C SER A 191 -5.56 11.61 -13.32
N GLU A 192 -6.89 11.60 -13.35
CA GLU A 192 -7.72 12.41 -12.45
C GLU A 192 -7.87 11.79 -11.06
N ILE A 193 -7.44 10.54 -10.89
CA ILE A 193 -7.46 9.88 -9.58
C ILE A 193 -6.49 10.59 -8.65
N THR A 194 -7.00 10.93 -7.47
CA THR A 194 -6.22 11.65 -6.48
C THR A 194 -5.37 10.69 -5.66
N LEU A 195 -4.25 11.20 -5.14
CA LEU A 195 -3.36 10.44 -4.27
C LEU A 195 -4.05 9.89 -3.00
N PRO A 196 -4.98 10.61 -2.33
CA PRO A 196 -5.79 10.04 -1.25
C PRO A 196 -6.60 8.80 -1.67
N THR A 197 -7.19 8.80 -2.87
CA THR A 197 -7.89 7.63 -3.42
C THR A 197 -6.93 6.46 -3.58
N LEU A 198 -5.77 6.69 -4.22
CA LEU A 198 -4.74 5.65 -4.41
C LEU A 198 -4.22 5.11 -3.08
N ASN A 199 -3.94 5.98 -2.11
CA ASN A 199 -3.47 5.59 -0.79
C ASN A 199 -4.48 4.71 -0.08
N GLY A 200 -5.76 5.06 -0.16
CA GLY A 200 -6.78 4.25 0.48
C GLY A 200 -6.86 2.84 -0.10
N TRP A 201 -6.74 2.74 -1.42
CA TRP A 201 -6.73 1.44 -2.09
C TRP A 201 -5.45 0.64 -1.83
N LEU A 202 -4.28 1.25 -2.00
CA LEU A 202 -2.97 0.58 -1.84
C LEU A 202 -2.72 0.13 -0.40
N LEU A 203 -3.12 0.92 0.59
CA LEU A 203 -2.95 0.60 2.02
C LEU A 203 -4.00 -0.39 2.54
N GLY A 204 -4.93 -0.81 1.68
CA GLY A 204 -5.94 -1.82 1.99
C GLY A 204 -7.08 -1.31 2.86
N TYR A 205 -7.47 -0.04 2.74
CA TYR A 205 -8.69 0.44 3.40
C TYR A 205 -9.93 -0.12 2.68
N PRO A 206 -10.96 -0.53 3.44
CA PRO A 206 -12.18 -1.09 2.86
C PRO A 206 -13.04 -0.03 2.16
N ILE A 207 -12.81 1.24 2.48
CA ILE A 207 -13.54 2.38 1.91
C ILE A 207 -12.52 3.31 1.25
N VAL A 208 -12.78 3.67 0.01
CA VAL A 208 -11.94 4.57 -0.78
C VAL A 208 -12.81 5.72 -1.28
N TYR A 209 -12.36 6.94 -1.00
CA TYR A 209 -13.06 8.15 -1.42
C TYR A 209 -12.66 8.54 -2.83
N LEU A 210 -13.64 8.93 -3.63
CA LEU A 210 -13.48 9.44 -4.99
C LEU A 210 -13.93 10.90 -5.03
N PHE A 211 -13.09 11.72 -5.66
CA PHE A 211 -13.31 13.12 -5.95
C PHE A 211 -12.25 13.56 -6.96
N HIS A 212 -12.57 14.58 -7.75
CA HIS A 212 -11.70 15.22 -8.71
C HIS A 212 -10.64 16.08 -8.00
N LYS A 213 -9.48 16.22 -8.65
CA LYS A 213 -8.36 17.06 -8.16
C LYS A 213 -8.79 18.50 -7.86
N GLU A 214 -9.74 19.03 -8.62
CA GLU A 214 -10.31 20.38 -8.46
C GLU A 214 -11.02 20.60 -7.12
N HIS A 215 -11.59 19.54 -6.55
CA HIS A 215 -12.35 19.58 -5.30
C HIS A 215 -11.54 19.11 -4.08
N ILE A 216 -10.21 18.98 -4.17
CA ILE A 216 -9.33 18.57 -3.05
C ILE A 216 -9.60 19.36 -1.76
N SER A 217 -9.75 20.69 -1.87
CA SER A 217 -9.97 21.56 -0.71
C SER A 217 -11.29 21.24 0.00
N GLU A 218 -12.37 21.11 -0.77
CA GLU A 218 -13.69 20.80 -0.26
C GLU A 218 -13.78 19.37 0.29
N ALA A 219 -13.23 18.40 -0.42
CA ALA A 219 -13.09 17.02 0.04
C ALA A 219 -12.34 16.94 1.38
N THR A 220 -11.22 17.65 1.50
CA THR A 220 -10.43 17.69 2.73
C THR A 220 -11.22 18.34 3.88
N TYR A 221 -11.93 19.43 3.61
CA TYR A 221 -12.82 20.06 4.59
C TYR A 221 -13.92 19.08 5.03
N ASN A 222 -14.60 18.42 4.10
CA ASN A 222 -15.67 17.48 4.40
C ASN A 222 -15.21 16.27 5.22
N LEU A 223 -13.98 15.79 4.99
CA LEU A 223 -13.38 14.69 5.74
C LEU A 223 -12.84 15.10 7.13
N SER A 224 -12.42 16.36 7.31
CA SER A 224 -11.76 16.83 8.53
C SER A 224 -12.65 17.63 9.48
N ALA A 225 -13.66 18.33 8.96
CA ALA A 225 -14.53 19.22 9.72
C ALA A 225 -15.76 18.50 10.30
N LYS A 226 -16.13 17.34 9.74
CA LYS A 226 -17.26 16.56 10.25
C LYS A 226 -16.82 15.68 11.43
N PRO A 227 -17.63 15.60 12.50
CA PRO A 227 -17.30 14.79 13.67
C PRO A 227 -17.22 13.31 13.30
N LEU A 228 -16.10 12.67 13.64
CA LEU A 228 -15.92 11.22 13.46
C LEU A 228 -16.66 10.46 14.56
N HIS A 229 -17.57 9.59 14.17
CA HIS A 229 -18.17 8.61 15.07
C HIS A 229 -17.24 7.40 15.18
N ILE A 230 -16.39 7.38 16.20
CA ILE A 230 -15.47 6.28 16.46
C ILE A 230 -16.21 5.21 17.27
N PHE A 231 -16.48 4.07 16.64
CA PHE A 231 -17.04 2.91 17.32
C PHE A 231 -15.91 2.02 17.82
N ARG A 232 -15.88 1.74 19.13
CA ARG A 232 -14.97 0.75 19.71
C ARG A 232 -15.65 -0.61 19.70
N LEU A 233 -15.18 -1.51 18.84
CA LEU A 233 -15.59 -2.90 18.87
C LEU A 233 -14.66 -3.66 19.83
N SER A 234 -15.22 -4.25 20.89
CA SER A 234 -14.51 -5.14 21.80
C SER A 234 -14.98 -6.57 21.60
N VAL A 235 -14.06 -7.47 21.26
CA VAL A 235 -14.32 -8.91 21.18
C VAL A 235 -13.95 -9.53 22.52
N SER A 236 -14.93 -9.93 23.31
CA SER A 236 -14.73 -10.76 24.51
C SER A 236 -14.82 -12.23 24.12
N ARG A 237 -13.86 -13.05 24.53
CA ARG A 237 -14.12 -14.50 24.65
C ARG A 237 -15.15 -14.67 25.77
N ASN A 238 -16.20 -15.44 25.51
CA ASN A 238 -17.16 -15.85 26.54
C ASN A 238 -16.48 -16.81 27.51
N ASP A 239 -15.61 -16.29 28.38
CA ASP A 239 -15.41 -16.90 29.68
C ASP A 239 -16.51 -16.35 30.57
N ALA A 240 -17.42 -17.23 30.97
CA ALA A 240 -18.59 -16.90 31.75
C ALA A 240 -18.22 -16.11 33.00
N SER A 241 -18.48 -14.80 33.01
CA SER A 241 -18.83 -14.10 34.24
C SER A 241 -19.69 -12.88 33.93
N THR A 242 -20.96 -13.03 34.29
CA THR A 242 -21.99 -12.00 34.44
C THR A 242 -21.48 -10.79 35.24
N LYS A 243 -21.57 -9.58 34.66
CA LYS A 243 -22.22 -8.40 35.25
C LYS A 243 -22.13 -7.16 34.34
N GLY A 244 -23.31 -6.69 33.91
CA GLY A 244 -23.66 -5.27 33.79
C GLY A 244 -22.97 -4.44 32.71
N SER A 245 -23.52 -4.48 31.48
CA SER A 245 -23.24 -3.49 30.43
C SER A 245 -23.93 -2.15 30.75
N GLN A 246 -23.17 -1.19 31.25
CA GLN A 246 -23.46 0.24 31.06
C GLN A 246 -22.18 0.89 30.55
N LEU A 247 -22.13 1.15 29.24
CA LEU A 247 -21.07 1.99 28.66
C LEU A 247 -21.66 2.84 27.53
N GLU A 248 -22.53 3.77 27.90
CA GLU A 248 -22.65 5.02 27.14
C GLU A 248 -21.68 6.02 27.76
N GLU A 249 -20.48 6.14 27.19
CA GLU A 249 -19.68 7.34 27.36
C GLU A 249 -19.16 7.77 25.98
N LEU A 250 -19.89 8.72 25.40
CA LEU A 250 -19.59 9.39 24.14
C LEU A 250 -18.33 10.24 24.29
N LEU A 251 -17.18 9.75 23.82
CA LEU A 251 -16.03 10.61 23.56
C LEU A 251 -16.30 11.47 22.32
N ARG A 252 -16.89 12.65 22.54
CA ARG A 252 -16.89 13.74 21.56
C ARG A 252 -15.46 14.30 21.45
N CYS A 253 -14.66 13.76 20.54
CA CYS A 253 -13.42 14.44 20.14
C CYS A 253 -13.76 15.63 19.24
N GLY A 254 -14.02 16.78 19.87
CA GLY A 254 -14.04 18.08 19.20
C GLY A 254 -12.63 18.46 18.74
N GLY A 255 -12.53 18.97 17.51
CA GLY A 255 -11.27 19.38 16.91
C GLY A 255 -10.52 20.41 17.76
N LYS A 256 -9.23 20.14 17.97
CA LYS A 256 -8.09 21.07 18.08
C LYS A 256 -6.91 20.23 18.57
N HIS A 257 -5.94 20.01 17.67
CA HIS A 257 -4.53 19.58 17.87
C HIS A 257 -4.10 18.54 16.82
N TRP A 258 -4.10 18.95 15.56
CA TRP A 258 -3.19 18.42 14.54
C TRP A 258 -2.73 19.58 13.66
N LEU A 259 -2.03 20.53 14.26
CA LEU A 259 -1.21 21.50 13.55
C LEU A 259 0.23 21.32 14.06
N LEU A 260 1.07 20.80 13.16
CA LEU A 260 2.53 20.96 13.05
C LEU A 260 3.40 20.73 14.30
N PRO A 261 4.43 19.87 14.24
CA PRO A 261 5.64 20.13 15.00
C PRO A 261 6.51 21.16 14.27
N SER A 262 7.13 22.00 15.10
CA SER A 262 8.01 23.13 14.82
C SER A 262 9.16 22.87 13.84
#